data_AF-A0A1I0EMA1-F1
#
_entry.id   AF-A0A1I0EMA1-F1
#
_cell.length_a   1.000
_cell.length_b   1.000
_cell.length_c   1.000
_cell.angle_alpha   90.00
_cell.angle_beta   90.00
_cell.angle_gamma   90.00
#
_symmetry.space_group_name_H-M   'P 1'
#
loop_
_entity.id
_entity.type
_entity.pdbx_description
1 polymer ?
#
loop_
_entity_poly.entity_id
_entity_poly.type
_entity_poly.pdbx_seq_one_letter_code
_entity_poly.pdbx_strand_id
1 'polypeptide(L)'
;MKDLFQLADSLRELKDRKKQLEEEKKEISSRIEAIEEGLSQSMIQEELESFNRGGMMYYLNTKLYVSAIPQRKETLFSALRKEGYGDLVYETVNANSLAAFVREQVEENEDLLPTWLEGLVSTYEKTSVGMRKGK
;
A
#
# COMPACT_ATOMS: atom_id res chain seq x y z
N MET A 1 33.27 -10.80 -16.22
CA MET A 1 32.61 -9.54 -16.65
C MET A 1 31.26 -9.75 -17.35
N LYS A 2 30.93 -10.94 -17.88
CA LYS A 2 29.60 -11.24 -18.47
C LYS A 2 28.43 -11.09 -17.49
N ASP A 3 28.67 -11.29 -16.19
CA ASP A 3 27.65 -11.29 -15.14
C ASP A 3 27.04 -9.89 -14.86
N LEU A 4 27.84 -8.83 -14.83
CA LEU A 4 27.34 -7.49 -14.45
C LEU A 4 26.37 -6.90 -15.49
N PHE A 5 26.73 -6.97 -16.78
CA PHE A 5 25.87 -6.42 -17.84
C PHE A 5 24.61 -7.28 -18.04
N GLN A 6 24.72 -8.60 -17.92
CA GLN A 6 23.56 -9.49 -17.93
C GLN A 6 22.60 -9.20 -16.78
N LEU A 7 23.12 -9.03 -15.56
CA LEU A 7 22.31 -8.65 -14.40
C LEU A 7 21.66 -7.27 -14.59
N ALA A 8 22.35 -6.31 -15.20
CA ALA A 8 21.80 -4.98 -15.50
C ALA A 8 20.67 -5.06 -16.55
N ASP A 9 20.85 -5.83 -17.62
CA ASP A 9 19.84 -6.05 -18.65
C ASP A 9 18.61 -6.77 -18.07
N SER A 10 18.81 -7.84 -17.30
CA SER A 10 17.73 -8.55 -16.60
C SER A 10 17.00 -7.65 -15.59
N LEU A 11 17.72 -6.81 -14.84
CA LEU A 11 17.11 -5.86 -13.90
C LEU A 11 16.22 -4.84 -14.63
N ARG A 12 16.65 -4.34 -15.79
CA ARG A 12 15.85 -3.45 -16.63
C ARG A 12 14.60 -4.17 -17.12
N GLU A 13 14.75 -5.34 -17.74
CA GLU A 13 13.64 -6.13 -18.28
C GLU A 13 12.59 -6.45 -17.21
N LEU A 14 13.02 -6.84 -16.01
CA LEU A 14 12.12 -7.10 -14.89
C LEU A 14 11.39 -5.84 -14.41
N LYS A 15 12.06 -4.68 -14.36
CA LYS A 15 11.42 -3.41 -13.99
C LYS A 15 10.40 -2.97 -15.04
N ASP A 16 10.73 -3.12 -16.32
CA ASP A 16 9.83 -2.80 -17.43
C ASP A 16 8.63 -3.74 -17.45
N ARG A 17 8.84 -5.05 -17.27
CA ARG A 17 7.76 -6.04 -17.17
C ARG A 17 6.87 -5.80 -15.96
N LYS A 18 7.46 -5.49 -14.80
CA LYS A 18 6.69 -5.12 -13.59
C LYS A 18 5.80 -3.91 -13.89
N LYS A 19 6.34 -2.88 -14.53
CA LYS A 19 5.57 -1.67 -14.88
C LYS A 19 4.38 -2.01 -15.79
N GLN A 20 4.60 -2.82 -16.84
CA GLN A 20 3.54 -3.27 -17.74
C GLN A 20 2.45 -4.05 -17.00
N LEU A 21 2.84 -4.98 -16.12
CA LEU A 21 1.88 -5.77 -15.34
C LEU A 21 1.08 -4.92 -14.35
N GLU A 22 1.67 -3.89 -13.75
CA GLU A 22 0.94 -2.95 -12.88
C GLU A 22 -0.06 -2.10 -13.70
N GLU A 23 0.28 -1.72 -14.93
CA GLU A 23 -0.64 -1.02 -15.84
C GLU A 23 -1.80 -1.93 -16.27
N GLU A 24 -1.52 -3.17 -16.67
CA GLU A 24 -2.52 -4.19 -17.04
C GLU A 24 -3.44 -4.52 -15.86
N LYS A 25 -2.87 -4.71 -14.66
CA LYS A 25 -3.63 -4.91 -13.43
C LYS A 25 -4.58 -3.76 -13.15
N LYS A 26 -4.12 -2.51 -13.31
CA LYS A 26 -4.95 -1.33 -13.12
C LYS A 26 -6.12 -1.30 -14.12
N GLU A 27 -5.84 -1.61 -15.39
CA GLU A 27 -6.88 -1.69 -16.42
C GLU A 27 -7.93 -2.76 -16.10
N ILE A 28 -7.48 -3.97 -15.76
CA ILE A 28 -8.36 -5.08 -15.38
C ILE A 28 -9.21 -4.72 -14.16
N SER A 29 -8.61 -4.14 -13.11
CA SER A 29 -9.35 -3.67 -11.93
C SER A 29 -10.46 -2.69 -12.30
N SER A 30 -10.16 -1.67 -13.12
CA SER A 30 -11.18 -0.70 -13.54
C SER A 30 -12.29 -1.32 -14.39
N ARG A 31 -11.96 -2.31 -15.22
CA ARG A 31 -12.97 -3.05 -16.01
C ARG A 31 -13.85 -3.93 -15.12
N ILE A 32 -13.28 -4.57 -14.09
CA ILE A 32 -14.04 -5.34 -13.11
C ILE A 32 -15.01 -4.42 -12.38
N GLU A 33 -14.54 -3.29 -11.85
CA GLU A 33 -15.39 -2.32 -11.14
C GLU A 33 -16.57 -1.85 -11.99
N ALA A 34 -16.33 -1.52 -13.27
CA ALA A 34 -17.39 -1.10 -14.19
C ALA A 34 -18.42 -2.20 -14.48
N ILE A 35 -17.97 -3.45 -14.61
CA ILE A 35 -18.86 -4.59 -14.85
C ILE A 35 -19.63 -4.97 -13.58
N GLU A 36 -19.00 -4.89 -12.39
CA GLU A 36 -19.67 -5.10 -11.11
C GLU A 36 -20.76 -4.06 -10.87
N GLU A 37 -20.49 -2.78 -11.17
CA GLU A 37 -21.48 -1.71 -11.09
C GLU A 37 -22.66 -2.01 -12.04
N GLY A 38 -22.38 -2.27 -13.32
CA GLY A 38 -23.42 -2.59 -14.29
C GLY A 38 -24.25 -3.82 -13.91
N LEU A 39 -23.59 -4.89 -13.45
CA LEU A 39 -24.27 -6.11 -13.01
C LEU A 39 -25.16 -5.85 -11.79
N SER A 40 -24.68 -5.09 -10.81
CA SER A 40 -25.47 -4.73 -9.62
C SER A 40 -26.69 -3.87 -9.98
N GLN A 41 -26.53 -2.91 -10.91
CA GLN A 41 -27.64 -2.08 -11.40
C GLN A 41 -28.68 -2.92 -12.14
N SER A 42 -28.25 -3.84 -13.01
CA SER A 42 -29.17 -4.76 -13.70
C SER A 42 -29.91 -5.68 -12.72
N MET A 43 -29.21 -6.23 -11.72
CA MET A 43 -29.85 -7.03 -10.68
C MET A 43 -30.89 -6.23 -9.88
N ILE A 44 -30.61 -4.97 -9.55
CA ILE A 44 -31.58 -4.08 -8.89
C ILE A 44 -32.78 -3.80 -9.80
N GLN A 45 -32.55 -3.53 -11.09
CA GLN A 45 -33.62 -3.25 -12.06
C GLN A 45 -34.53 -4.46 -12.30
N GLU A 46 -33.97 -5.66 -12.27
CA GLU A 46 -34.71 -6.93 -12.42
C GLU A 46 -35.24 -7.47 -11.09
N GLU A 47 -35.07 -6.73 -9.98
CA GLU A 47 -35.46 -7.15 -8.61
C GLU A 47 -34.84 -8.52 -8.21
N LEU A 48 -33.63 -8.82 -8.68
CA LEU A 48 -32.89 -10.03 -8.38
C LEU A 48 -31.90 -9.83 -7.24
N GLU A 49 -32.11 -10.53 -6.11
CA GLU A 49 -31.13 -10.54 -5.02
C GLU A 49 -29.93 -11.45 -5.31
N SER A 50 -30.14 -12.53 -6.07
CA SER A 50 -29.08 -13.44 -6.51
C SER A 50 -29.47 -14.27 -7.74
N PHE A 51 -28.49 -14.80 -8.47
CA PHE A 51 -28.69 -15.76 -9.56
C PHE A 51 -27.51 -16.73 -9.70
N ASN A 52 -27.74 -17.87 -10.36
CA ASN A 52 -26.71 -18.86 -10.65
C ASN A 52 -26.42 -18.92 -12.15
N ARG A 53 -25.13 -18.88 -12.53
CA ARG A 53 -24.69 -19.02 -13.92
C ARG A 53 -23.29 -19.64 -13.97
N GLY A 54 -23.09 -20.63 -14.84
CA GLY A 54 -21.76 -21.24 -15.06
C GLY A 54 -21.15 -21.89 -13.81
N GLY A 55 -21.96 -22.40 -12.89
CA GLY A 55 -21.48 -22.99 -11.63
C GLY A 55 -21.13 -21.97 -10.54
N MET A 56 -21.42 -20.68 -10.74
CA MET A 56 -21.21 -19.61 -9.76
C MET A 56 -22.53 -18.97 -9.35
N MET A 57 -22.61 -18.55 -8.08
CA MET A 57 -23.70 -17.74 -7.54
C MET A 57 -23.25 -16.28 -7.48
N TYR A 58 -24.08 -15.39 -8.02
CA TYR A 58 -23.91 -13.94 -7.98
C TYR A 58 -25.00 -13.40 -7.06
N TYR A 59 -24.67 -12.48 -6.15
CA TYR A 59 -25.61 -11.93 -5.19
C TYR A 59 -25.28 -10.46 -4.91
N LEU A 60 -26.31 -9.65 -4.62
CA LEU A 60 -26.12 -8.28 -4.18
C LEU A 60 -25.53 -8.26 -2.76
N ASN A 61 -24.49 -7.46 -2.56
CA ASN A 61 -23.87 -7.26 -1.27
C ASN A 61 -23.68 -5.76 -1.01
N THR A 62 -24.26 -5.27 0.08
CA THR A 62 -24.08 -3.88 0.51
C THR A 62 -23.00 -3.80 1.57
N LYS A 63 -21.90 -3.11 1.25
CA LYS A 63 -20.85 -2.77 2.22
C LYS A 63 -20.91 -1.29 2.55
N LEU A 64 -20.78 -0.95 3.82
CA LEU A 64 -20.59 0.42 4.26
C LEU A 64 -19.12 0.81 4.06
N TYR A 65 -18.87 1.78 3.18
CA TYR A 65 -17.56 2.39 3.01
C TYR A 65 -17.51 3.69 3.83
N VAL A 66 -16.65 3.72 4.84
CA VAL A 66 -16.39 4.92 5.66
C VAL A 66 -14.95 5.34 5.45
N SER A 67 -14.73 6.63 5.18
CA SER A 67 -13.40 7.22 5.16
C SER A 67 -13.38 8.46 6.06
N ALA A 68 -12.23 8.70 6.69
CA ALA A 68 -12.05 9.90 7.49
C ALA A 68 -11.98 11.13 6.58
N ILE A 69 -12.75 12.18 6.91
CA ILE A 69 -12.64 13.48 6.25
C ILE A 69 -11.23 14.03 6.51
N PRO A 70 -10.41 14.30 5.47
CA PRO A 70 -8.98 14.62 5.64
C PRO A 70 -8.70 15.75 6.64
N GLN A 71 -9.51 16.81 6.61
CA GLN A 71 -9.36 18.00 7.47
C GLN A 71 -9.88 17.82 8.90
N ARG A 72 -10.56 16.70 9.19
CA ARG A 72 -11.16 16.43 10.51
C ARG A 72 -10.59 15.18 11.18
N LYS A 73 -9.46 14.65 10.69
CA LYS A 73 -8.83 13.44 11.24
C LYS A 73 -8.55 13.55 12.73
N GLU A 74 -7.95 14.65 13.19
CA GLU A 74 -7.67 14.86 14.61
C GLU A 74 -8.94 14.90 15.46
N THR A 75 -10.00 15.54 14.96
CA THR A 75 -11.30 15.56 15.62
C THR A 75 -11.92 14.16 15.68
N LEU A 76 -11.81 13.38 14.61
CA LEU A 76 -12.26 12.00 14.55
C LEU A 76 -11.50 11.13 15.55
N PHE A 77 -10.16 11.23 15.59
CA PHE A 77 -9.33 10.46 16.53
C PHE A 77 -9.65 10.81 17.98
N SER A 78 -9.81 12.10 18.28
CA SER A 78 -10.21 12.57 19.61
C SER A 78 -11.60 12.04 20.00
N ALA A 79 -12.56 12.05 19.07
CA ALA A 79 -13.89 11.50 19.31
C ALA A 79 -13.85 9.98 19.55
N LEU A 80 -13.12 9.23 18.73
CA LEU A 80 -12.95 7.78 18.91
C LEU A 80 -12.33 7.44 20.27
N ARG A 81 -11.28 8.15 20.69
CA ARG A 81 -10.65 7.96 22.01
C ARG A 81 -11.62 8.28 23.14
N LYS A 82 -12.37 9.38 23.03
CA LYS A 82 -13.36 9.79 24.04
C LYS A 82 -14.47 8.75 24.22
N GLU A 83 -14.92 8.14 23.13
CA GLU A 83 -15.96 7.10 23.14
C GLU A 83 -15.41 5.70 23.47
N GLY A 84 -14.13 5.57 23.86
CA GLY A 84 -13.52 4.30 24.26
C GLY A 84 -13.02 3.43 23.11
N TYR A 85 -13.06 3.91 21.87
CA TYR A 85 -12.56 3.22 20.68
C TYR A 85 -11.15 3.68 20.29
N GLY A 86 -10.31 3.95 21.29
CA GLY A 86 -8.92 4.39 21.09
C GLY A 86 -8.10 3.41 20.27
N ASP A 87 -8.37 2.11 20.39
CA ASP A 87 -7.67 1.04 19.67
C ASP A 87 -7.88 1.07 18.15
N LEU A 88 -8.89 1.81 17.66
CA LEU A 88 -9.05 2.06 16.22
C LEU A 88 -8.07 3.11 15.68
N VAL A 89 -7.45 3.91 16.57
CA VAL A 89 -6.52 4.97 16.23
C VAL A 89 -5.09 4.44 16.31
N TYR A 90 -4.49 4.22 15.14
CA TYR A 90 -3.08 3.79 15.04
C TYR A 90 -2.16 5.00 14.91
N GLU A 91 -1.33 5.23 15.92
CA GLU A 91 -0.21 6.17 15.83
C GLU A 91 0.96 5.47 15.12
N THR A 92 1.44 6.07 14.04
CA THR A 92 2.52 5.50 13.25
C THR A 92 3.62 6.53 13.08
N VAL A 93 4.86 6.08 13.15
CA VAL A 93 6.03 6.87 12.77
C VAL A 93 6.35 6.54 11.32
N ASN A 94 6.54 7.57 10.49
CA ASN A 94 6.94 7.34 9.10
C ASN A 94 8.32 6.65 9.06
N ALA A 95 8.40 5.47 8.43
CA ALA A 95 9.62 4.68 8.40
C ALA A 95 10.80 5.39 7.72
N ASN A 96 10.55 6.22 6.69
CA ASN A 96 11.61 6.97 6.01
C ASN A 96 12.14 8.11 6.89
N SER A 97 11.22 8.85 7.52
CA SER A 97 11.59 9.90 8.48
C SER A 97 12.35 9.31 9.68
N LEU A 98 11.88 8.17 10.21
CA LEU A 98 12.58 7.45 11.28
C LEU A 98 13.97 7.00 10.84
N ALA A 99 14.10 6.42 9.63
CA ALA A 99 15.40 5.99 9.12
C ALA A 99 16.38 7.14 8.89
N ALA A 100 15.90 8.32 8.47
CA ALA A 100 16.72 9.53 8.36
C ALA A 100 17.18 10.00 9.75
N PHE A 101 16.23 10.13 10.68
CA PHE A 101 16.51 10.54 12.06
C PHE A 101 17.48 9.59 12.77
N VAL A 102 17.27 8.27 12.68
CA VAL A 102 18.16 7.28 13.31
C VAL A 102 19.57 7.34 12.73
N ARG A 103 19.73 7.62 11.42
CA ARG A 103 21.05 7.80 10.81
C ARG A 103 21.76 9.02 11.37
N GLU A 104 21.07 10.16 11.45
CA GLU A 104 21.62 11.38 12.06
C GLU A 104 22.04 11.13 13.51
N GLN A 105 21.21 10.44 14.29
CA GLN A 105 21.53 10.11 15.68
C GLN A 105 22.73 9.16 15.83
N VAL A 106 22.95 8.25 14.88
CA VAL A 106 24.13 7.37 14.85
C VAL A 106 25.38 8.17 14.49
N GLU A 107 25.31 9.03 13.47
CA GLU A 107 26.41 9.91 13.04
C GLU A 107 26.85 10.88 14.16
N GLU A 108 25.90 11.43 14.93
CA GLU A 108 26.17 12.30 16.08
C GLU A 108 26.71 11.54 17.31
N ASN A 109 26.51 10.23 17.37
CA ASN A 109 26.85 9.37 18.49
C ASN A 109 27.98 8.38 18.15
N GLU A 110 29.02 8.87 17.48
CA GLU A 110 30.24 8.09 17.15
C GLU A 110 29.96 6.78 16.38
N ASP A 111 29.02 6.82 15.44
CA ASP A 111 28.55 5.67 14.66
C ASP A 111 27.91 4.55 15.49
N LEU A 112 27.44 4.87 16.71
CA LEU A 112 26.74 3.95 17.60
C LEU A 112 25.25 4.31 17.74
N LEU A 113 24.39 3.31 17.78
CA LEU A 113 22.97 3.52 18.07
C LEU A 113 22.79 4.02 19.52
N PRO A 114 22.07 5.13 19.75
CA PRO A 114 21.77 5.59 21.10
C PRO A 114 21.02 4.53 21.92
N THR A 115 21.36 4.39 23.20
CA THR A 115 20.79 3.38 24.10
C THR A 115 19.27 3.46 24.24
N TRP A 116 18.67 4.65 24.13
CA TRP A 116 17.22 4.80 24.21
C TRP A 116 16.48 4.22 23.00
N LEU A 117 17.16 4.01 21.86
CA LEU A 117 16.64 3.35 20.67
C LEU A 117 16.94 1.84 20.65
N GLU A 118 17.81 1.37 21.55
CA GLU A 118 18.21 -0.03 21.62
C GLU A 118 17.00 -0.92 21.93
N GLY A 119 16.81 -1.98 21.11
CA GLY A 119 15.65 -2.87 21.20
C GLY A 119 14.33 -2.27 20.70
N LEU A 120 14.27 -0.96 20.40
CA LEU A 120 13.11 -0.29 19.82
C LEU A 120 13.19 -0.23 18.29
N VAL A 121 14.40 -0.24 17.72
CA VAL A 121 14.62 -0.24 16.27
C VAL A 121 15.56 -1.35 15.85
N SER A 122 15.31 -1.91 14.66
CA SER A 122 16.24 -2.83 13.98
C SER A 122 16.88 -2.10 12.82
N THR A 123 18.21 -1.99 12.81
CA THR A 123 18.96 -1.36 11.73
C THR A 123 19.57 -2.43 10.81
N TYR A 124 19.49 -2.21 9.50
CA TYR A 124 20.14 -3.04 8.48
C TYR A 124 20.45 -2.18 7.26
N GLU A 125 21.67 -2.28 6.75
CA GLU A 125 22.07 -1.60 5.52
C GLU A 125 21.87 -2.49 4.30
N LYS A 126 21.13 -1.98 3.31
CA LYS A 126 20.94 -2.65 2.03
C LYS A 126 21.53 -1.82 0.90
N THR A 127 22.64 -2.28 0.33
CA THR A 127 23.13 -1.75 -0.94
C THR A 127 22.20 -2.19 -2.06
N SER A 128 21.70 -1.23 -2.85
CA SER A 128 20.80 -1.52 -3.98
C SER A 128 21.19 -0.73 -5.22
N VAL A 129 20.87 -1.29 -6.39
CA VAL A 129 21.17 -0.65 -7.68
C VAL A 129 20.00 0.25 -8.12
N GLY A 130 20.27 1.55 -8.22
CA GLY A 130 19.38 2.52 -8.83
C GLY A 130 19.49 2.52 -10.36
N MET A 131 18.36 2.73 -11.06
CA MET A 131 18.35 2.87 -12.52
C MET A 131 17.78 4.25 -12.89
N ARG A 132 18.49 5.02 -13.70
CA ARG A 132 18.06 6.31 -14.27
C ARG A 132 18.45 6.38 -15.74
N LYS A 133 17.77 7.22 -16.53
CA LYS A 133 18.19 7.48 -17.91
C LYS A 133 19.57 8.15 -17.90
N GLY A 134 20.50 7.63 -18.71
CA GLY A 134 21.76 8.30 -19.01
C GLY A 134 21.54 9.50 -19.94
N LYS A 135 22.53 10.38 -20.03
CA LYS A 135 22.58 11.40 -21.08
C LYS A 135 22.89 10.77 -22.43
#